data_AF-A0A9P0KME8-F1
#
_entry.id   AF-A0A9P0KME8-F1
#
_cell.length_a   1.000
_cell.length_b   1.000
_cell.length_c   1.000
_cell.angle_alpha   90.00
_cell.angle_beta   90.00
_cell.angle_gamma   90.00
#
_symmetry.space_group_name_H-M   'P 1'
#
loop_
_entity.id
_entity.type
_entity.pdbx_description
1 polymer ?
#
loop_
_entity_poly.entity_id
_entity_poly.type
_entity_poly.pdbx_seq_one_letter_code
_entity_poly.pdbx_strand_id
1 'polypeptide(L)'
;MADTVEVIPETEQASAVELRLLELAKSNVEGISNDDIKEQIPDISLTELTNVINKFLKNGTFELFKTKDKLYYKYKDPSKKTTVKGADNEEKVVYKIIEEAGNKGIWIRDIRFKSNLNMTQLNKVLKSLETKKVIKAVKSVSASKKKVYMLYDLEPDSSVTGGAWYQDQDFESEFVDVLSQQCQRYLKEKWEEAVKKGGGPLLIRNRSYATANDVHKFISELGISNVPLTVADIESILYTVVLDNNAERIVAANGSYLYKAVNRFLPSPGLVKTTCGICPVAHRCGDMGLINAKACTYFTEWLNQ
;
A
#
# COMPACT_ATOMS: atom_id res chain seq x y z
N MET A 1 11.38 12.39 -84.31
CA MET A 1 10.76 13.11 -83.19
C MET A 1 10.78 12.15 -82.02
N ALA A 2 11.50 12.54 -80.98
CA ALA A 2 11.78 11.71 -79.82
C ALA A 2 10.61 11.79 -78.84
N ASP A 3 10.10 10.63 -78.41
CA ASP A 3 9.22 10.54 -77.25
C ASP A 3 10.08 10.27 -76.02
N THR A 4 10.12 11.26 -75.14
CA THR A 4 10.73 11.24 -73.81
C THR A 4 9.80 10.52 -72.84
N VAL A 5 10.22 9.35 -72.35
CA VAL A 5 9.60 8.69 -71.20
C VAL A 5 10.24 9.27 -69.94
N GLU A 6 9.42 9.99 -69.15
CA GLU A 6 9.79 10.58 -67.86
C GLU A 6 10.09 9.49 -66.82
N VAL A 7 11.24 9.62 -66.17
CA VAL A 7 11.70 8.83 -65.02
C VAL A 7 11.13 9.47 -63.75
N ILE A 8 10.36 8.71 -62.96
CA ILE A 8 9.84 9.11 -61.65
C ILE A 8 10.82 8.64 -60.54
N PRO A 9 11.11 9.42 -59.48
CA PRO A 9 12.24 9.18 -58.58
C PRO A 9 11.92 8.19 -57.43
N GLU A 10 12.91 7.37 -57.06
CA GLU A 10 12.91 6.28 -56.06
C GLU A 10 12.69 6.68 -54.58
N THR A 11 12.24 7.89 -54.27
CA THR A 11 12.20 8.40 -52.87
C THR A 11 10.84 8.34 -52.16
N GLU A 12 9.73 8.13 -52.86
CA GLU A 12 8.38 8.08 -52.26
C GLU A 12 7.90 6.67 -51.87
N GLN A 13 8.52 5.60 -52.36
CA GLN A 13 8.10 4.22 -52.04
C GLN A 13 8.48 3.79 -50.61
N ALA A 14 9.55 4.35 -50.04
CA ALA A 14 10.06 3.98 -48.72
C ALA A 14 9.09 4.35 -47.57
N SER A 15 8.30 5.42 -47.69
CA SER A 15 7.34 5.81 -46.64
C SER A 15 6.06 4.96 -46.63
N ALA A 16 5.62 4.47 -47.80
CA ALA A 16 4.43 3.64 -47.90
C ALA A 16 4.64 2.24 -47.28
N VAL A 17 5.82 1.66 -47.48
CA VAL A 17 6.24 0.39 -46.89
C VAL A 17 6.35 0.50 -45.36
N GLU A 18 6.91 1.59 -44.86
CA GLU A 18 7.03 1.88 -43.43
C GLU A 18 5.66 1.94 -42.74
N LEU A 19 4.68 2.59 -43.36
CA LEU A 19 3.32 2.71 -42.82
C LEU A 19 2.58 1.36 -42.82
N ARG A 20 2.70 0.57 -43.88
CA ARG A 20 2.08 -0.76 -43.97
C ARG A 20 2.66 -1.73 -42.92
N LEU A 21 3.97 -1.70 -42.71
CA LEU A 21 4.61 -2.53 -41.70
C LEU A 21 4.18 -2.14 -40.27
N LEU A 22 3.98 -0.84 -40.02
CA LEU A 22 3.45 -0.34 -38.75
C LEU A 22 1.99 -0.75 -38.52
N GLU A 23 1.16 -0.74 -39.55
CA GLU A 23 -0.24 -1.14 -39.48
C GLU A 23 -0.39 -2.64 -39.18
N LEU A 24 0.37 -3.48 -39.90
CA LEU A 24 0.44 -4.93 -39.65
C LEU A 24 0.91 -5.26 -38.23
N ALA A 25 1.83 -4.45 -37.71
CA ALA A 25 2.36 -4.67 -36.38
C ALA A 25 1.40 -4.24 -35.27
N LYS A 26 0.52 -3.28 -35.55
CA LYS A 26 -0.57 -2.88 -34.64
C LYS A 26 -1.70 -3.91 -34.64
N SER A 27 -1.95 -4.57 -35.77
CA SER A 27 -2.99 -5.60 -35.85
C SER A 27 -2.60 -6.91 -35.16
N ASN A 28 -1.31 -7.28 -35.14
CA ASN A 28 -0.83 -8.52 -34.54
C ASN A 28 -0.15 -8.32 -33.17
N VAL A 29 -0.92 -8.57 -32.11
CA VAL A 29 -0.50 -8.40 -30.70
C VAL A 29 0.61 -9.38 -30.28
N GLU A 30 0.70 -10.55 -30.92
CA GLU A 30 1.69 -11.59 -30.61
C GLU A 30 3.04 -11.42 -31.34
N GLY A 31 3.14 -10.44 -32.24
CA GLY A 31 4.34 -10.14 -33.03
C GLY A 31 4.33 -10.78 -34.42
N ILE A 32 5.11 -10.21 -35.33
CA ILE A 32 5.15 -10.63 -36.74
C ILE A 32 6.47 -11.35 -37.03
N SER A 33 6.43 -12.48 -37.74
CA SER A 33 7.65 -13.17 -38.20
C SER A 33 8.11 -12.70 -39.58
N ASN A 34 9.36 -12.99 -39.95
CA ASN A 34 9.88 -12.70 -41.30
C ASN A 34 9.09 -13.42 -42.41
N ASP A 35 8.43 -14.54 -42.10
CA ASP A 35 7.64 -15.33 -43.05
C ASP A 35 6.29 -14.62 -43.30
N ASP A 36 5.63 -14.13 -42.24
CA ASP A 36 4.35 -13.41 -42.33
C ASP A 36 4.48 -12.07 -43.08
N ILE A 37 5.64 -11.40 -42.94
CA ILE A 37 5.91 -10.14 -43.67
C ILE A 37 6.06 -10.39 -45.18
N LYS A 38 6.63 -11.54 -45.57
CA LYS A 38 6.81 -11.90 -46.99
C LYS A 38 5.49 -12.33 -47.65
N GLU A 39 4.60 -12.98 -46.92
CA GLU A 39 3.28 -13.38 -47.45
C GLU A 39 2.36 -12.16 -47.68
N GLN A 40 2.40 -11.17 -46.79
CA GLN A 40 1.53 -10.01 -46.86
C GLN A 40 2.09 -8.86 -47.71
N ILE A 41 3.40 -8.80 -47.90
CA ILE A 41 4.03 -7.82 -48.79
C ILE A 41 5.08 -8.49 -49.70
N PRO A 42 4.64 -9.07 -50.84
CA PRO A 42 5.53 -9.79 -51.76
C PRO A 42 6.43 -8.90 -52.63
N ASP A 43 6.27 -7.58 -52.58
CA ASP A 43 6.89 -6.62 -53.53
C ASP A 43 8.09 -5.84 -52.94
N ILE A 44 8.77 -6.39 -51.92
CA ILE A 44 9.89 -5.73 -51.25
C ILE A 44 11.14 -6.60 -51.28
N SER A 45 12.28 -5.99 -51.63
CA SER A 45 13.59 -6.64 -51.56
C SER A 45 13.99 -6.95 -50.10
N LEU A 46 14.60 -8.11 -49.85
CA LEU A 46 15.08 -8.50 -48.51
C LEU A 46 16.02 -7.44 -47.88
N THR A 47 16.74 -6.70 -48.72
CA THR A 47 17.64 -5.60 -48.34
C THR A 47 16.89 -4.36 -47.84
N GLU A 48 15.79 -3.98 -48.46
CA GLU A 48 14.97 -2.85 -48.00
C GLU A 48 14.21 -3.21 -46.73
N LEU A 49 13.69 -4.44 -46.65
CA LEU A 49 13.00 -4.92 -45.47
C LEU A 49 13.91 -4.91 -44.24
N THR A 50 15.15 -5.39 -44.38
CA THR A 50 16.13 -5.38 -43.28
C THR A 50 16.53 -3.96 -42.89
N ASN A 51 16.65 -3.03 -43.84
CA ASN A 51 16.93 -1.62 -43.54
C ASN A 51 15.78 -0.94 -42.78
N VAL A 52 14.53 -1.20 -43.19
CA VAL A 52 13.32 -0.67 -42.54
C VAL A 52 13.16 -1.26 -41.14
N ILE A 53 13.33 -2.57 -40.97
CA ILE A 53 13.33 -3.23 -39.66
C ILE A 53 14.42 -2.66 -38.76
N ASN A 54 15.66 -2.50 -39.26
CA ASN A 54 16.75 -1.90 -38.51
C ASN A 54 16.45 -0.44 -38.11
N LYS A 55 15.79 0.34 -38.97
CA LYS A 55 15.36 1.71 -38.67
C LYS A 55 14.30 1.71 -37.56
N PHE A 56 13.33 0.81 -37.60
CA PHE A 56 12.30 0.72 -36.57
C PHE A 56 12.79 0.15 -35.24
N LEU A 57 13.75 -0.79 -35.26
CA LEU A 57 14.45 -1.28 -34.07
C LEU A 57 15.29 -0.16 -33.45
N LYS A 58 16.01 0.65 -34.25
CA LYS A 58 16.75 1.83 -33.77
C LYS A 58 15.81 2.88 -33.16
N ASN A 59 14.64 3.09 -33.75
CA ASN A 59 13.64 4.01 -33.23
C ASN A 59 12.93 3.47 -31.96
N GLY A 60 13.05 2.17 -31.69
CA GLY A 60 12.43 1.49 -30.56
C GLY A 60 10.94 1.27 -30.73
N THR A 61 10.46 1.27 -31.98
CA THR A 61 9.07 1.01 -32.36
C THR A 61 8.79 -0.49 -32.45
N PHE A 62 9.85 -1.28 -32.69
CA PHE A 62 9.83 -2.74 -32.65
C PHE A 62 10.70 -3.29 -31.53
N GLU A 63 10.23 -4.35 -30.89
CA GLU A 63 10.98 -5.16 -29.93
C GLU A 63 11.16 -6.56 -30.53
N LEU A 64 12.41 -7.04 -30.56
CA LEU A 64 12.79 -8.34 -31.12
C LEU A 64 12.62 -9.43 -30.06
N PHE A 65 11.81 -10.44 -30.34
CA PHE A 65 11.63 -11.61 -29.49
C PHE A 65 12.01 -12.89 -30.25
N LYS A 66 12.67 -13.84 -29.56
CA LYS A 66 12.97 -15.16 -30.10
C LYS A 66 12.11 -16.21 -29.40
N THR A 67 11.24 -16.87 -30.15
CA THR A 67 10.41 -17.97 -29.65
C THR A 67 10.64 -19.20 -30.51
N LYS A 68 11.09 -20.30 -29.88
CA LYS A 68 11.30 -21.63 -30.51
C LYS A 68 11.99 -21.54 -31.89
N ASP A 69 13.13 -20.86 -31.93
CA ASP A 69 14.00 -20.65 -33.11
C ASP A 69 13.53 -19.71 -34.23
N LYS A 70 12.37 -19.05 -34.10
CA LYS A 70 11.94 -17.98 -35.01
C LYS A 70 11.99 -16.60 -34.36
N LEU A 71 12.35 -15.60 -35.15
CA LEU A 71 12.39 -14.18 -34.76
C LEU A 71 11.02 -13.54 -34.99
N TYR A 72 10.50 -12.87 -33.97
CA TYR A 72 9.24 -12.13 -33.98
C TYR A 72 9.51 -10.65 -33.66
N TYR A 73 8.83 -9.75 -34.37
CA TYR A 73 8.86 -8.31 -34.11
C TYR A 73 7.53 -7.88 -33.52
N LYS A 74 7.56 -7.38 -32.28
CA LYS A 74 6.37 -6.88 -31.59
C LYS A 74 6.34 -5.36 -31.63
N TYR A 75 5.19 -4.78 -31.99
CA TYR A 75 4.99 -3.34 -31.93
C TYR A 75 4.99 -2.85 -30.48
N LYS A 76 5.78 -1.81 -30.20
CA LYS A 76 5.76 -1.10 -28.92
C LYS A 76 5.48 0.36 -29.17
N ASP A 77 4.46 0.86 -28.49
CA ASP A 77 4.03 2.25 -28.61
C ASP A 77 5.14 3.19 -28.10
N PRO A 78 5.65 4.13 -28.91
CA PRO A 78 6.67 5.09 -28.49
C PRO A 78 6.19 6.02 -27.37
N SER A 79 4.89 6.08 -27.10
CA SER A 79 4.28 6.84 -26.01
C SER A 79 4.42 6.14 -24.64
N LYS A 80 4.54 4.80 -24.60
CA LYS A 80 4.92 4.02 -23.40
C LYS A 80 6.43 3.81 -23.30
N LYS A 81 7.19 4.70 -23.93
CA LYS A 81 8.59 4.92 -23.60
C LYS A 81 8.54 5.76 -22.32
N THR A 82 8.53 5.10 -21.16
CA THR A 82 8.92 5.74 -19.90
C THR A 82 10.35 6.22 -20.14
N THR A 83 10.46 7.45 -20.65
CA THR A 83 11.69 8.03 -21.14
C THR A 83 12.56 8.31 -19.94
N VAL A 84 13.35 7.33 -19.55
CA VAL A 84 14.64 7.63 -18.94
C VAL A 84 15.62 7.91 -20.08
N LYS A 85 15.38 9.04 -20.79
CA LYS A 85 16.35 9.62 -21.72
C LYS A 85 17.55 10.04 -20.86
N GLY A 86 18.67 9.33 -21.00
CA GLY A 86 19.91 9.60 -20.27
C GLY A 86 20.15 8.77 -19.00
N ALA A 87 19.42 7.67 -18.79
CA ALA A 87 19.78 6.70 -17.76
C ALA A 87 20.96 5.83 -18.24
N ASP A 88 22.04 5.80 -17.45
CA ASP A 88 23.03 4.73 -17.50
C ASP A 88 22.34 3.36 -17.49
N ASN A 89 22.93 2.37 -18.15
CA ASN A 89 22.41 0.99 -18.21
C ASN A 89 22.06 0.46 -16.80
N GLU A 90 22.81 0.93 -15.79
CA GLU A 90 22.61 0.67 -14.36
C GLU A 90 21.25 1.20 -13.82
N GLU A 91 20.82 2.41 -14.20
CA GLU A 91 19.55 2.99 -13.75
C GLU A 91 18.35 2.16 -14.28
N LYS A 92 18.44 1.66 -15.52
CA LYS A 92 17.39 0.81 -16.11
C LYS A 92 17.26 -0.54 -15.42
N VAL A 93 18.39 -1.15 -15.06
CA VAL A 93 18.41 -2.42 -14.32
C VAL A 93 17.77 -2.23 -12.93
N VAL A 94 18.16 -1.17 -12.20
CA VAL A 94 17.59 -0.88 -10.88
C VAL A 94 16.10 -0.57 -10.96
N TYR A 95 15.67 0.21 -11.95
CA TYR A 95 14.25 0.52 -12.16
C TYR A 95 13.42 -0.75 -12.38
N LYS A 96 13.87 -1.65 -13.26
CA LYS A 96 13.15 -2.91 -13.54
C LYS A 96 13.01 -3.78 -12.29
N ILE A 97 14.05 -3.87 -11.47
CA ILE A 97 14.03 -4.62 -10.21
C ILE A 97 12.99 -4.03 -9.22
N ILE A 98 12.86 -2.71 -9.19
CA ILE A 98 11.88 -2.02 -8.32
C ILE A 98 10.46 -2.18 -8.87
N GLU A 99 10.28 -2.11 -10.19
CA GLU A 99 9.01 -2.33 -10.87
C GLU A 99 8.47 -3.75 -10.63
N GLU A 100 9.34 -4.76 -10.67
CA GLU A 100 9.01 -6.16 -10.34
C GLU A 100 8.56 -6.35 -8.88
N ALA A 101 8.96 -5.45 -7.96
CA ALA A 101 8.62 -5.56 -6.54
C ALA A 101 7.23 -5.00 -6.19
N GLY A 102 6.64 -4.18 -7.07
CA GLY A 102 5.29 -3.64 -6.91
C GLY A 102 5.07 -2.86 -5.61
N ASN A 103 3.94 -3.11 -4.95
CA ASN A 103 3.43 -2.37 -3.78
C ASN A 103 4.15 -2.67 -2.45
N LYS A 104 4.79 -3.83 -2.31
CA LYS A 104 5.59 -4.17 -1.13
C LYS A 104 6.94 -3.47 -1.12
N GLY A 105 7.38 -2.97 -2.28
CA GLY A 105 8.70 -2.39 -2.49
C GLY A 105 9.82 -3.42 -2.30
N ILE A 106 11.06 -2.96 -2.50
CA ILE A 106 12.25 -3.80 -2.37
C ILE A 106 13.30 -3.14 -1.47
N TRP A 107 13.93 -3.94 -0.62
CA TRP A 107 14.96 -3.46 0.29
C TRP A 107 16.28 -3.18 -0.46
N ILE A 108 16.99 -2.13 -0.06
CA ILE A 108 18.27 -1.74 -0.69
C ILE A 108 19.30 -2.88 -0.79
N ARG A 109 19.32 -3.79 0.19
CA ARG A 109 20.23 -4.95 0.18
C ARG A 109 19.88 -5.94 -0.91
N ASP A 110 18.58 -6.14 -1.15
CA ASP A 110 18.08 -7.07 -2.16
C ASP A 110 18.24 -6.46 -3.56
N ILE A 111 18.06 -5.14 -3.70
CA ILE A 111 18.41 -4.41 -4.94
C ILE A 111 19.89 -4.59 -5.23
N ARG A 112 20.78 -4.45 -4.24
CA ARG A 112 22.23 -4.64 -4.41
C ARG A 112 22.54 -6.06 -4.90
N PHE A 113 21.94 -7.08 -4.28
CA PHE A 113 22.18 -8.47 -4.66
C PHE A 113 21.69 -8.78 -6.07
N LYS A 114 20.51 -8.28 -6.46
CA LYS A 114 19.93 -8.50 -7.80
C LYS A 114 20.59 -7.68 -8.91
N SER A 115 21.00 -6.44 -8.62
CA SER A 115 21.66 -5.55 -9.59
C SER A 115 23.14 -5.83 -9.76
N ASN A 116 23.77 -6.55 -8.81
CA ASN A 116 25.21 -6.79 -8.75
C ASN A 116 26.05 -5.48 -8.76
N LEU A 117 25.49 -4.39 -8.24
CA LEU A 117 26.15 -3.08 -8.16
C LEU A 117 26.81 -2.87 -6.79
N ASN A 118 27.88 -2.06 -6.77
CA ASN A 118 28.49 -1.64 -5.51
C ASN A 118 27.58 -0.62 -4.77
N MET A 119 27.60 -0.61 -3.44
CA MET A 119 26.73 0.24 -2.60
C MET A 119 26.87 1.72 -2.94
N THR A 120 28.07 2.20 -3.26
CA THR A 120 28.31 3.61 -3.61
C THR A 120 27.64 3.98 -4.93
N GLN A 121 27.71 3.11 -5.94
CA GLN A 121 27.06 3.32 -7.24
C GLN A 121 25.53 3.22 -7.10
N LEU A 122 25.05 2.18 -6.40
CA LEU A 122 23.63 2.00 -6.13
C LEU A 122 23.01 3.21 -5.44
N ASN A 123 23.69 3.78 -4.44
CA ASN A 123 23.21 5.00 -3.77
C ASN A 123 23.15 6.22 -4.70
N LYS A 124 24.07 6.35 -5.67
CA LYS A 124 24.01 7.43 -6.68
C LYS A 124 22.83 7.23 -7.63
N VAL A 125 22.63 6.01 -8.12
CA VAL A 125 21.53 5.64 -9.01
C VAL A 125 20.18 5.85 -8.32
N LEU A 126 20.02 5.38 -7.08
CA LEU A 126 18.78 5.57 -6.32
C LEU A 126 18.48 7.05 -6.08
N LYS A 127 19.49 7.87 -5.74
CA LYS A 127 19.32 9.33 -5.61
C LYS A 127 18.92 9.99 -6.93
N SER A 128 19.51 9.56 -8.05
CA SER A 128 19.15 10.06 -9.39
C SER A 128 17.69 9.74 -9.72
N LEU A 129 17.26 8.49 -9.50
CA LEU A 129 15.88 8.05 -9.73
C LEU A 129 14.86 8.72 -8.79
N GLU A 130 15.25 8.98 -7.54
CA GLU A 130 14.44 9.72 -6.54
C GLU A 130 14.31 11.20 -6.91
N THR A 131 15.40 11.84 -7.36
CA THR A 131 15.38 13.23 -7.84
C THR A 131 14.49 13.39 -9.07
N LYS A 132 14.48 12.40 -9.96
CA LYS A 132 13.58 12.34 -11.13
C LYS A 132 12.13 12.01 -10.76
N LYS A 133 11.81 11.76 -9.48
CA LYS A 133 10.48 11.33 -8.99
C LYS A 133 9.95 10.08 -9.69
N VAL A 134 10.85 9.17 -10.08
CA VAL A 134 10.47 7.87 -10.68
C VAL A 134 10.26 6.83 -9.57
N ILE A 135 11.05 6.92 -8.50
CA ILE A 135 10.95 6.07 -7.32
C ILE A 135 10.77 6.93 -6.07
N LYS A 136 10.23 6.33 -5.01
CA LYS A 136 10.17 6.90 -3.66
C LYS A 136 10.75 5.92 -2.64
N ALA A 137 11.36 6.46 -1.60
CA ALA A 137 11.84 5.69 -0.46
C ALA A 137 10.77 5.69 0.65
N VAL A 138 10.35 4.50 1.07
CA VAL A 138 9.44 4.31 2.21
C VAL A 138 10.19 3.54 3.28
N LYS A 139 10.10 3.97 4.55
CA LYS A 139 10.63 3.15 5.64
C LYS A 139 9.56 2.17 6.08
N SER A 140 9.94 0.92 6.31
CA SER A 140 9.01 -0.10 6.80
C SER A 140 8.68 0.14 8.28
N VAL A 141 7.40 0.07 8.63
CA VAL A 141 6.93 0.17 10.02
C VAL A 141 7.31 -1.07 10.84
N SER A 142 7.19 -2.27 10.27
CA SER A 142 7.56 -3.52 10.96
C SER A 142 9.06 -3.63 11.27
N ALA A 143 9.90 -2.91 10.52
CA ALA A 143 11.33 -2.86 10.74
C ALA A 143 11.84 -1.44 10.50
N SER A 144 11.76 -0.59 11.52
CA SER A 144 12.06 0.85 11.49
C SER A 144 13.41 1.24 10.84
N LYS A 145 14.37 0.31 10.77
CA LYS A 145 15.69 0.52 10.13
C LYS A 145 15.75 0.10 8.65
N LYS A 146 14.72 -0.54 8.09
CA LYS A 146 14.70 -1.03 6.70
C LYS A 146 14.03 0.01 5.79
N LYS A 147 14.82 0.55 4.86
CA LYS A 147 14.35 1.43 3.77
C LYS A 147 13.99 0.58 2.55
N VAL A 148 12.72 0.59 2.16
CA VAL A 148 12.25 -0.04 0.92
C VAL A 148 12.04 1.02 -0.15
N TYR A 149 12.32 0.66 -1.40
CA TYR A 149 12.08 1.52 -2.56
C TYR A 149 10.94 0.96 -3.39
N MET A 150 10.12 1.86 -3.92
CA MET A 150 8.99 1.53 -4.79
C MET A 150 8.80 2.63 -5.84
N LEU A 151 7.95 2.37 -6.83
CA LEU A 151 7.59 3.36 -7.84
C LEU A 151 6.85 4.55 -7.21
N TYR A 152 7.03 5.75 -7.79
CA TYR A 152 6.46 6.97 -7.24
C TYR A 152 4.93 6.94 -7.20
N ASP A 153 4.32 6.51 -8.31
CA ASP A 153 2.86 6.50 -8.52
C ASP A 153 2.13 5.39 -7.74
N LEU A 154 2.88 4.48 -7.11
CA LEU A 154 2.33 3.25 -6.55
C LEU A 154 2.14 3.40 -5.03
N GLU A 155 0.93 3.15 -4.53
CA GLU A 155 0.64 3.25 -3.11
C GLU A 155 1.24 2.07 -2.33
N PRO A 156 1.94 2.33 -1.21
CA PRO A 156 2.55 1.27 -0.42
C PRO A 156 1.50 0.35 0.17
N ASP A 157 1.81 -0.94 0.20
CA ASP A 157 0.97 -1.93 0.85
C ASP A 157 0.82 -1.64 2.35
N SER A 158 -0.34 -1.91 2.94
CA SER A 158 -0.61 -1.70 4.37
C SER A 158 0.36 -2.46 5.27
N SER A 159 0.91 -3.58 4.80
CA SER A 159 1.97 -4.31 5.51
C SER A 159 3.27 -3.53 5.66
N VAL A 160 3.54 -2.56 4.79
CA VAL A 160 4.74 -1.73 4.80
C VAL A 160 4.52 -0.45 5.61
N THR A 161 3.34 0.17 5.46
CA THR A 161 2.96 1.42 6.16
C THR A 161 2.36 1.20 7.53
N GLY A 162 2.01 -0.03 7.92
CA GLY A 162 1.34 -0.32 9.19
C GLY A 162 -0.16 -0.02 9.18
N GLY A 163 -0.74 0.34 8.03
CA GLY A 163 -2.16 0.62 7.86
C GLY A 163 -2.57 2.02 8.30
N ALA A 164 -3.83 2.18 8.70
CA ALA A 164 -4.43 3.49 9.02
C ALA A 164 -3.97 4.10 10.36
N TRP A 165 -3.17 3.39 11.16
CA TRP A 165 -2.73 3.81 12.50
C TRP A 165 -1.38 4.52 12.55
N TYR A 166 -0.73 4.65 11.40
CA TYR A 166 0.60 5.24 11.30
C TYR A 166 0.60 6.40 10.32
N GLN A 167 1.14 7.53 10.76
CA GLN A 167 1.48 8.65 9.91
C GLN A 167 2.97 8.94 10.06
N ASP A 168 3.68 9.05 8.93
CA ASP A 168 5.11 9.34 8.88
C ASP A 168 6.04 8.41 9.71
N GLN A 169 5.60 7.17 9.98
CA GLN A 169 6.23 6.13 10.82
C GLN A 169 5.98 6.25 12.33
N ASP A 170 5.23 7.25 12.77
CA ASP A 170 4.80 7.35 14.15
C ASP A 170 3.42 6.72 14.32
N PHE A 171 3.25 5.98 15.41
CA PHE A 171 1.96 5.40 15.78
C PHE A 171 1.09 6.48 16.39
N GLU A 172 -0.09 6.70 15.80
CA GLU A 172 -1.04 7.70 16.29
C GLU A 172 -1.90 7.14 17.43
N SER A 173 -1.30 7.01 18.63
CA SER A 173 -2.02 6.52 19.81
C SER A 173 -3.21 7.40 20.18
N GLU A 174 -3.07 8.73 20.07
CA GLU A 174 -4.14 9.67 20.40
C GLU A 174 -5.35 9.50 19.48
N PHE A 175 -5.10 9.27 18.18
CA PHE A 175 -6.16 9.02 17.21
C PHE A 175 -6.89 7.70 17.48
N VAL A 176 -6.15 6.64 17.80
CA VAL A 176 -6.71 5.34 18.20
C VAL A 176 -7.57 5.46 19.45
N ASP A 177 -7.12 6.23 20.45
CA ASP A 177 -7.86 6.45 21.69
C ASP A 177 -9.15 7.24 21.45
N VAL A 178 -9.10 8.28 20.61
CA VAL A 178 -10.29 9.04 20.22
C VAL A 178 -11.30 8.14 19.52
N LEU A 179 -10.87 7.33 18.56
CA LEU A 179 -11.75 6.38 17.86
C LEU A 179 -12.34 5.33 18.80
N SER A 180 -11.54 4.77 19.72
CA SER A 180 -12.02 3.85 20.75
C SER A 180 -13.13 4.47 21.59
N GLN A 181 -12.94 5.72 22.03
CA GLN A 181 -13.95 6.47 22.77
C GLN A 181 -15.23 6.73 21.94
N GLN A 182 -15.10 7.06 20.64
CA GLN A 182 -16.26 7.26 19.78
C GLN A 182 -17.04 5.96 19.54
N CYS A 183 -16.33 4.85 19.31
CA CYS A 183 -16.93 3.52 19.18
C CYS A 183 -17.69 3.14 20.46
N GLN A 184 -17.09 3.36 21.64
CA GLN A 184 -17.74 3.14 22.94
C GLN A 184 -18.98 4.00 23.11
N ARG A 185 -18.90 5.30 22.76
CA ARG A 185 -20.03 6.22 22.85
C ARG A 185 -21.20 5.75 22.01
N TYR A 186 -20.96 5.37 20.76
CA TYR A 186 -21.99 4.87 19.86
C TYR A 186 -22.68 3.61 20.40
N LEU A 187 -21.90 2.64 20.89
CA LEU A 187 -22.47 1.41 21.46
C LEU A 187 -23.31 1.70 22.70
N LYS A 188 -22.91 2.67 23.52
CA LYS A 188 -23.65 3.09 24.71
C LYS A 188 -24.94 3.80 24.35
N GLU A 189 -24.90 4.75 23.42
CA GLU A 189 -26.08 5.46 22.91
C GLU A 189 -27.10 4.46 22.34
N LYS A 190 -26.64 3.49 21.53
CA LYS A 190 -27.50 2.44 20.97
C LYS A 190 -28.17 1.59 22.05
N TRP A 191 -27.43 1.26 23.11
CA TRP A 191 -27.99 0.54 24.26
C TRP A 191 -29.04 1.39 25.01
N GLU A 192 -28.76 2.67 25.27
CA GLU A 192 -29.69 3.59 25.93
C GLU A 192 -30.97 3.80 25.11
N GLU A 193 -30.87 3.93 23.79
CA GLU A 193 -32.01 4.00 22.89
C GLU A 193 -32.85 2.72 22.90
N ALA A 194 -32.21 1.56 22.91
CA ALA A 194 -32.89 0.27 22.99
C ALA A 194 -33.69 0.15 24.29
N VAL A 195 -33.12 0.60 25.41
CA VAL A 195 -33.80 0.65 26.72
C VAL A 195 -34.99 1.61 26.68
N LYS A 196 -34.82 2.82 26.13
CA LYS A 196 -35.89 3.83 26.01
C LYS A 196 -37.08 3.33 25.17
N LYS A 197 -36.82 2.60 24.08
CA LYS A 197 -37.88 2.07 23.19
C LYS A 197 -38.71 0.96 23.83
N GLY A 198 -38.22 0.31 24.89
CA GLY A 198 -38.94 -0.77 25.58
C GLY A 198 -39.27 -1.98 24.70
N GLY A 199 -40.29 -2.75 25.10
CA GLY A 199 -40.79 -3.92 24.37
C GLY A 199 -40.26 -5.29 24.85
N GLY A 200 -39.67 -5.34 26.04
CA GLY A 200 -39.26 -6.57 26.74
C GLY A 200 -37.76 -6.88 26.69
N PRO A 201 -37.21 -7.68 27.63
CA PRO A 201 -35.76 -7.85 27.80
C PRO A 201 -35.04 -8.40 26.56
N LEU A 202 -35.64 -9.38 25.87
CA LEU A 202 -35.04 -9.99 24.68
C LEU A 202 -34.97 -9.02 23.50
N LEU A 203 -36.02 -8.19 23.33
CA LEU A 203 -36.08 -7.22 22.25
C LEU A 203 -35.11 -6.06 22.48
N ILE A 204 -35.00 -5.58 23.73
CA ILE A 204 -34.00 -4.58 24.14
C ILE A 204 -32.59 -5.13 23.88
N ARG A 205 -32.30 -6.37 24.30
CA ARG A 205 -31.02 -7.03 24.05
C ARG A 205 -30.67 -7.04 22.56
N ASN A 206 -31.59 -7.54 21.72
CA ASN A 206 -31.33 -7.65 20.28
C ASN A 206 -31.12 -6.29 19.60
N ARG A 207 -31.85 -5.25 20.02
CA ARG A 207 -31.69 -3.88 19.51
C ARG A 207 -30.40 -3.19 19.95
N SER A 208 -29.85 -3.60 21.09
CA SER A 208 -28.63 -3.01 21.65
C SER A 208 -27.36 -3.42 20.89
N TYR A 209 -27.41 -4.49 20.09
CA TYR A 209 -26.25 -4.93 19.29
C TYR A 209 -26.05 -4.06 18.04
N ALA A 210 -24.80 -3.83 17.68
CA ALA A 210 -24.38 -3.18 16.44
C ALA A 210 -23.42 -4.06 15.65
N THR A 211 -23.49 -3.98 14.32
CA THR A 211 -22.45 -4.55 13.45
C THR A 211 -21.27 -3.59 13.34
N ALA A 212 -20.09 -4.10 12.98
CA ALA A 212 -18.94 -3.24 12.66
C ALA A 212 -19.24 -2.25 11.52
N ASN A 213 -20.07 -2.66 10.54
CA ASN A 213 -20.53 -1.78 9.47
C ASN A 213 -21.36 -0.59 9.98
N ASP A 214 -22.22 -0.81 10.99
CA ASP A 214 -23.01 0.29 11.57
C ASP A 214 -22.11 1.30 12.27
N VAL A 215 -21.10 0.81 13.00
CA VAL A 215 -20.11 1.67 13.68
C VAL A 215 -19.26 2.40 12.65
N HIS A 216 -18.81 1.72 11.59
CA HIS A 216 -18.03 2.32 10.51
C HIS A 216 -18.77 3.45 9.80
N LYS A 217 -20.07 3.29 9.52
CA LYS A 217 -20.93 4.36 8.98
C LYS A 217 -20.99 5.56 9.91
N PHE A 218 -21.25 5.33 11.19
CA PHE A 218 -21.28 6.40 12.19
C PHE A 218 -19.95 7.16 12.27
N ILE A 219 -18.82 6.45 12.33
CA ILE A 219 -17.49 7.09 12.36
C ILE A 219 -17.20 7.87 11.08
N SER A 220 -17.62 7.35 9.92
CA SER A 220 -17.46 8.01 8.63
C SER A 220 -18.29 9.31 8.54
N GLU A 221 -19.50 9.31 9.10
CA GLU A 221 -20.38 10.48 9.15
C GLU A 221 -19.86 11.57 10.09
N LEU A 222 -19.15 11.20 11.16
CA LEU A 222 -18.54 12.17 12.07
C LEU A 222 -17.36 12.93 11.46
N GLY A 223 -16.75 12.42 10.38
CA GLY A 223 -15.66 13.10 9.67
C GLY A 223 -14.39 13.33 10.52
N ILE A 224 -14.11 12.45 11.48
CA ILE A 224 -13.00 12.61 12.44
C ILE A 224 -11.65 12.32 11.79
N SER A 225 -11.63 11.47 10.76
CA SER A 225 -10.42 11.00 10.11
C SER A 225 -10.24 11.62 8.73
N ASN A 226 -9.04 12.14 8.45
CA ASN A 226 -8.60 12.47 7.08
C ASN A 226 -8.18 11.22 6.29
N VAL A 227 -7.87 10.12 7.00
CA VAL A 227 -7.45 8.84 6.42
C VAL A 227 -8.68 7.96 6.19
N PRO A 228 -8.83 7.31 5.02
CA PRO A 228 -9.91 6.39 4.77
C PRO A 228 -9.80 5.16 5.69
N LEU A 229 -10.77 4.99 6.59
CA LEU A 229 -10.87 3.84 7.47
C LEU A 229 -11.65 2.72 6.80
N THR A 230 -11.16 1.48 6.89
CA THR A 230 -11.90 0.29 6.44
C THR A 230 -12.73 -0.31 7.57
N VAL A 231 -13.66 -1.20 7.22
CA VAL A 231 -14.44 -1.96 8.24
C VAL A 231 -13.53 -2.80 9.11
N ALA A 232 -12.47 -3.41 8.55
CA ALA A 232 -11.52 -4.22 9.30
C ALA A 232 -10.75 -3.39 10.33
N ASP A 233 -10.43 -2.13 10.01
CA ASP A 233 -9.81 -1.21 10.97
C ASP A 233 -10.75 -0.96 12.15
N ILE A 234 -12.03 -0.70 11.89
CA ILE A 234 -13.04 -0.51 12.95
C ILE A 234 -13.24 -1.79 13.76
N GLU A 235 -13.23 -2.97 13.15
CA GLU A 235 -13.29 -4.24 13.88
C GLU A 235 -12.12 -4.43 14.83
N SER A 236 -10.92 -3.98 14.43
CA SER A 236 -9.75 -4.03 15.30
C SER A 236 -9.90 -3.11 16.51
N ILE A 237 -10.44 -1.90 16.33
CA ILE A 237 -10.74 -0.97 17.44
C ILE A 237 -11.86 -1.50 18.32
N LEU A 238 -12.93 -2.04 17.74
CA LEU A 238 -14.01 -2.65 18.52
C LEU A 238 -13.50 -3.84 19.33
N TYR A 239 -12.50 -4.57 18.83
CA TYR A 239 -11.86 -5.62 19.59
C TYR A 239 -11.09 -5.08 20.81
N THR A 240 -10.37 -3.95 20.70
CA THR A 240 -9.73 -3.34 21.88
C THR A 240 -10.76 -2.89 22.91
N VAL A 241 -11.88 -2.32 22.47
CA VAL A 241 -12.99 -1.94 23.36
C VAL A 241 -13.57 -3.14 24.12
N VAL A 242 -13.61 -4.31 23.47
CA VAL A 242 -14.02 -5.58 24.11
C VAL A 242 -12.97 -6.03 25.12
N LEU A 243 -11.67 -5.94 24.79
CA LEU A 243 -10.59 -6.27 25.72
C LEU A 243 -10.57 -5.36 26.96
N ASP A 244 -10.97 -4.09 26.81
CA ASP A 244 -11.13 -3.14 27.92
C ASP A 244 -12.36 -3.41 28.81
N ASN A 245 -13.14 -4.46 28.50
CA ASN A 245 -14.41 -4.81 29.15
C ASN A 245 -15.49 -3.71 29.08
N ASN A 246 -15.41 -2.81 28.11
CA ASN A 246 -16.42 -1.79 27.87
C ASN A 246 -17.51 -2.27 26.89
N ALA A 247 -17.26 -3.35 26.15
CA ALA A 247 -18.22 -3.99 25.26
C ALA A 247 -18.09 -5.52 25.30
N GLU A 248 -19.16 -6.21 24.90
CA GLU A 248 -19.14 -7.64 24.56
C GLU A 248 -19.27 -7.82 23.05
N ARG A 249 -18.73 -8.94 22.54
CA ARG A 249 -18.97 -9.39 21.16
C ARG A 249 -19.63 -10.75 21.13
N ILE A 250 -20.53 -10.95 20.18
CA ILE A 250 -21.12 -12.26 19.86
C ILE A 250 -20.98 -12.53 18.36
N VAL A 251 -21.01 -13.81 17.99
CA VAL A 251 -21.03 -14.23 16.58
C VAL A 251 -22.48 -14.41 16.16
N ALA A 252 -22.89 -13.72 15.10
CA ALA A 252 -24.20 -13.89 14.49
C ALA A 252 -24.25 -15.14 13.59
N ALA A 253 -25.45 -15.58 13.22
CA ALA A 253 -25.63 -16.79 12.40
C ALA A 253 -24.95 -16.72 11.01
N ASN A 254 -24.71 -15.52 10.49
CA ASN A 254 -23.99 -15.25 9.25
C ASN A 254 -22.46 -15.22 9.42
N GLY A 255 -21.94 -15.50 10.63
CA GLY A 255 -20.51 -15.42 10.94
C GLY A 255 -19.97 -14.02 11.23
N SER A 256 -20.81 -12.98 11.14
CA SER A 256 -20.39 -11.60 11.47
C SER A 256 -20.37 -11.35 12.98
N TYR A 257 -19.54 -10.40 13.42
CA TYR A 257 -19.48 -9.98 14.81
C TYR A 257 -20.52 -8.89 15.11
N LEU A 258 -21.21 -9.06 16.24
CA LEU A 258 -22.10 -8.07 16.82
C LEU A 258 -21.55 -7.60 18.16
N TYR A 259 -21.59 -6.30 18.37
CA TYR A 259 -21.00 -5.63 19.53
C TYR A 259 -22.09 -4.94 20.34
N LYS A 260 -21.98 -4.97 21.68
CA LYS A 260 -22.91 -4.30 22.59
C LYS A 260 -22.13 -3.69 23.75
N ALA A 261 -22.48 -2.47 24.15
CA ALA A 261 -21.91 -1.88 25.35
C ALA A 261 -22.25 -2.71 26.60
N VAL A 262 -21.31 -2.75 27.54
CA VAL A 262 -21.47 -3.44 28.82
C VAL A 262 -21.13 -2.48 29.94
N ASN A 263 -21.94 -2.50 31.00
CA ASN A 263 -21.60 -1.78 32.22
C ASN A 263 -20.64 -2.62 33.06
N ARG A 264 -19.65 -1.97 33.67
CA ARG A 264 -18.78 -2.65 34.65
C ARG A 264 -19.64 -3.21 35.78
N PHE A 265 -19.56 -4.52 35.97
CA PHE A 265 -20.36 -5.23 36.98
C PHE A 265 -19.98 -4.85 38.41
N LEU A 266 -18.71 -4.48 38.63
CA LEU A 266 -18.18 -4.15 39.95
C LEU A 266 -17.51 -2.77 39.92
N PRO A 267 -17.71 -1.95 40.97
CA PRO A 267 -16.93 -0.74 41.15
C PRO A 267 -15.46 -1.09 41.42
N SER A 268 -14.56 -0.12 41.21
CA SER A 268 -13.15 -0.29 41.57
C SER A 268 -13.02 -0.68 43.05
N PRO A 269 -12.26 -1.76 43.37
CA PRO A 269 -12.13 -2.23 44.74
C PRO A 269 -11.45 -1.18 45.63
N GLY A 270 -11.73 -1.20 46.94
CA GLY A 270 -11.15 -0.24 47.89
C GLY A 270 -9.62 -0.25 47.91
N LEU A 271 -9.00 -1.40 47.63
CA LEU A 271 -7.55 -1.55 47.61
C LEU A 271 -6.87 -0.58 46.63
N VAL A 272 -7.37 -0.47 45.39
CA VAL A 272 -6.80 0.45 44.38
C VAL A 272 -7.13 1.92 44.65
N LYS A 273 -8.05 2.21 45.59
CA LYS A 273 -8.34 3.57 46.05
C LYS A 273 -7.38 4.04 47.15
N THR A 274 -6.55 3.13 47.68
CA THR A 274 -5.53 3.44 48.69
C THR A 274 -4.15 3.45 48.08
N THR A 275 -3.26 4.30 48.59
CA THR A 275 -1.87 4.37 48.12
C THR A 275 -1.14 3.05 48.29
N CYS A 276 -1.45 2.28 49.34
CA CYS A 276 -0.86 0.97 49.59
C CYS A 276 -1.16 -0.05 48.48
N GLY A 277 -2.37 -0.02 47.91
CA GLY A 277 -2.78 -0.96 46.87
C GLY A 277 -2.10 -0.78 45.51
N ILE A 278 -1.47 0.38 45.29
CA ILE A 278 -0.74 0.71 44.06
C ILE A 278 0.73 1.07 44.33
N CYS A 279 1.20 0.88 45.57
CA CYS A 279 2.53 1.31 45.98
C CYS A 279 3.61 0.42 45.32
N PRO A 280 4.55 0.98 44.54
CA PRO A 280 5.57 0.20 43.84
C PRO A 280 6.58 -0.46 44.80
N VAL A 281 6.68 0.06 46.03
CA VAL A 281 7.60 -0.42 47.06
C VAL A 281 6.87 -1.05 48.25
N ALA A 282 5.61 -1.46 48.08
CA ALA A 282 4.81 -2.09 49.14
C ALA A 282 5.52 -3.27 49.80
N HIS A 283 6.20 -4.10 49.00
CA HIS A 283 6.97 -5.27 49.45
C HIS A 283 8.16 -4.93 50.37
N ARG A 284 8.60 -3.67 50.40
CA ARG A 284 9.69 -3.19 51.28
C ARG A 284 9.18 -2.38 52.46
N CYS A 285 7.88 -2.11 52.52
CA CYS A 285 7.28 -1.36 53.62
C CYS A 285 7.11 -2.28 54.83
N GLY A 286 7.69 -1.89 55.96
CA GLY A 286 7.57 -2.63 57.22
C GLY A 286 7.54 -1.70 58.42
N ASP A 287 7.45 -2.28 59.62
CA ASP A 287 7.43 -1.51 60.87
C ASP A 287 8.79 -0.92 61.24
N MET A 288 9.86 -1.49 60.69
CA MET A 288 11.25 -1.08 60.91
C MET A 288 11.95 -0.80 59.58
N GLY A 289 12.82 0.21 59.56
CA GLY A 289 13.61 0.61 58.38
C GLY A 289 13.16 1.92 57.75
N LEU A 290 13.81 2.30 56.64
CA LEU A 290 13.62 3.58 55.97
C LEU A 290 12.27 3.70 55.23
N ILE A 291 11.69 2.57 54.80
CA ILE A 291 10.40 2.52 54.12
C ILE A 291 9.37 1.97 55.12
N ASN A 292 8.55 2.85 55.66
CA ASN A 292 7.52 2.49 56.64
C ASN A 292 6.30 3.42 56.49
N ALA A 293 5.17 3.01 57.05
CA ALA A 293 3.93 3.77 56.94
C ALA A 293 3.99 5.15 57.61
N LYS A 294 4.78 5.31 58.68
CA LYS A 294 4.88 6.58 59.44
C LYS A 294 5.61 7.68 58.67
N ALA A 295 6.61 7.30 57.87
CA ALA A 295 7.41 8.19 57.04
C ALA A 295 7.03 8.12 55.54
N CYS A 296 5.87 7.55 55.21
CA CYS A 296 5.46 7.32 53.83
C CYS A 296 5.06 8.63 53.15
N THR A 297 5.81 9.03 52.13
CA THR A 297 5.51 10.22 51.31
C THR A 297 4.22 10.04 50.53
N TYR A 298 4.02 8.88 49.88
CA TYR A 298 2.81 8.58 49.12
C TYR A 298 1.53 8.74 49.95
N PHE A 299 1.53 8.24 51.19
CA PHE A 299 0.38 8.34 52.08
C PHE A 299 0.16 9.77 52.58
N THR A 300 1.24 10.50 52.89
CA THR A 300 1.18 11.90 53.31
C THR A 300 0.65 12.79 52.19
N GLU A 301 1.14 12.65 50.96
CA GLU A 301 0.66 13.39 49.79
C GLU A 301 -0.82 13.11 49.50
N TRP A 302 -1.24 11.85 49.57
CA TRP A 302 -2.63 11.45 49.32
C TRP A 302 -3.61 11.98 50.37
N LEU A 303 -3.21 12.10 51.64
CA LEU A 303 -4.04 12.72 52.69
C LEU A 303 -4.13 14.25 52.57
N ASN A 304 -3.20 14.88 51.87
CA ASN A 304 -3.14 16.33 51.70
C ASN A 304 -3.87 16.83 50.43
N GLN A 305 -4.45 15.92 49.63
CA GLN A 305 -5.31 16.23 48.47
C GLN A 305 -6.77 16.35 48.89
#